data_AF-Q756Y4-F1
#
_entry.id   AF-Q756Y4-F1
#
_cell.length_a   1.000
_cell.length_b   1.000
_cell.length_c   1.000
_cell.angle_alpha   90.00
_cell.angle_beta   90.00
_cell.angle_gamma   90.00
#
_symmetry.space_group_name_H-M   'P 1'
#
loop_
_entity.id
_entity.type
_entity.pdbx_description
1 polymer ?
#
loop_
_entity_poly.entity_id
_entity_poly.type
_entity_poly.pdbx_seq_one_letter_code
_entity_poly.pdbx_strand_id
1 'polypeptide(L)'
;MITQDQMQQVQKRLAVYQQGSYFASYLSSVGQVHELCQAILLGQLDEEHAFSQEAVQRLRDDIKVKYLENKIMIESDKLRTDLQDSAVETGVGLLKERLPERMAAVEELAKEMEVRNARLRQMTRDVEAFNRETRQLATNATTLRWERKEWENLLGVEEFGRLLESGIFQQERSGLYLVKERLFEGEDELQRINALMKADIERLSRELQQYQARWLQNAGVLERIGQILEQETLLRKGGQASDDVDMDENDGNEEDEEDEADDESFARRLDGSGSSDNELDHESEAMDTSESESDMESQKLEEERPASDAQLSNAEEDSAKAGSEGLDGSSEPRGSPALADPGTHREDSPDQSDT
;
A
#
# COMPACT_ATOMS: atom_id res chain seq x y z
N MET A 1 -42.10 -0.06 45.70
CA MET A 1 -41.70 -0.39 44.32
C MET A 1 -42.68 0.27 43.38
N ILE A 2 -42.19 1.04 42.40
CA ILE A 2 -43.03 1.61 41.34
C ILE A 2 -43.38 0.47 40.39
N THR A 3 -44.66 0.28 40.10
CA THR A 3 -45.13 -0.74 39.16
C THR A 3 -44.89 -0.30 37.72
N GLN A 4 -44.75 -1.25 36.80
CA GLN A 4 -44.50 -0.95 35.38
C GLN A 4 -45.59 -0.07 34.76
N ASP A 5 -46.84 -0.25 35.17
CA ASP A 5 -47.97 0.60 34.74
C ASP A 5 -47.83 2.05 35.21
N GLN A 6 -47.38 2.26 36.44
CA GLN A 6 -47.10 3.61 36.95
C GLN A 6 -45.98 4.28 36.17
N MET A 7 -44.95 3.52 35.77
CA MET A 7 -43.85 4.05 34.95
C MET A 7 -44.33 4.44 33.55
N GLN A 8 -45.18 3.63 32.91
CA GLN A 8 -45.77 3.95 31.60
C GLN A 8 -46.73 5.15 31.68
N GLN A 9 -47.51 5.27 32.74
CA GLN A 9 -48.39 6.43 32.95
C GLN A 9 -47.58 7.73 33.07
N VAL A 10 -46.47 7.70 33.80
CA VAL A 10 -45.57 8.86 33.93
C VAL A 10 -44.93 9.20 32.58
N GLN A 11 -44.43 8.23 31.83
CA GLN A 11 -43.84 8.45 30.50
C GLN A 11 -44.85 9.05 29.52
N LYS A 12 -46.09 8.52 29.50
CA LYS A 12 -47.17 9.07 28.67
C LYS A 12 -47.50 10.51 29.05
N ARG A 13 -47.57 10.81 30.35
CA ARG A 13 -47.84 12.17 30.83
C ARG A 13 -46.72 13.13 30.47
N LEU A 14 -45.46 12.69 30.55
CA LEU A 14 -44.29 13.49 30.19
C LEU A 14 -44.26 13.79 28.68
N ALA A 15 -44.61 12.81 27.85
CA ALA A 15 -44.62 12.97 26.39
C ALA A 15 -45.65 14.00 25.89
N VAL A 16 -46.75 14.19 26.63
CA VAL A 16 -47.82 15.15 26.30
C VAL A 16 -47.66 16.47 27.05
N TYR A 17 -46.69 16.56 27.97
CA TYR A 17 -46.50 17.75 28.78
C TYR A 17 -45.95 18.90 27.93
N GLN A 18 -46.74 19.96 27.80
CA GLN A 18 -46.33 21.23 27.19
C GLN A 18 -46.37 22.34 28.24
N GLN A 19 -45.20 22.83 28.64
CA GLN A 19 -45.08 23.93 29.59
C GLN A 19 -45.19 25.28 28.87
N GLY A 20 -45.88 26.25 29.49
CA GLY A 20 -45.90 27.63 28.99
C GLY A 20 -46.73 27.86 27.74
N SER A 21 -47.72 27.00 27.46
CA SER A 21 -48.58 27.18 26.29
C SER A 21 -49.38 28.48 26.39
N TYR A 22 -49.28 29.35 25.37
CA TYR A 22 -50.12 30.54 25.17
C TYR A 22 -51.62 30.21 25.26
N PHE A 23 -51.99 28.96 24.95
CA PHE A 23 -53.34 28.43 25.11
C PHE A 23 -53.81 28.39 26.57
N ALA A 24 -52.94 28.01 27.52
CA ALA A 24 -53.27 27.99 28.94
C ALA A 24 -53.49 29.41 29.50
N SER A 25 -52.68 30.37 29.04
CA SER A 25 -52.84 31.79 29.39
C SER A 25 -54.17 32.36 28.88
N TYR A 26 -54.54 32.05 27.63
CA TYR A 26 -55.83 32.41 27.05
C TYR A 26 -57.01 31.76 27.80
N LEU A 27 -56.94 30.46 28.10
CA LEU A 27 -57.98 29.76 28.86
C LEU A 27 -58.16 30.31 30.26
N SER A 28 -57.08 30.74 30.92
CA SER A 28 -57.16 31.39 32.23
C SER A 28 -57.97 32.69 32.16
N SER A 29 -57.71 33.55 31.18
CA SER A 29 -58.50 34.80 30.99
C SER A 29 -59.96 34.53 30.61
N VAL A 30 -60.23 33.48 29.83
CA VAL A 30 -61.61 33.04 29.54
C VAL A 30 -62.30 32.51 30.79
N GLY A 31 -61.57 31.77 31.64
CA GLY A 31 -62.04 31.29 32.94
C GLY A 31 -62.44 32.43 33.86
N GLN A 32 -61.62 33.48 33.95
CA GLN A 32 -61.93 34.69 34.72
C GLN A 32 -63.21 35.39 34.24
N VAL A 33 -63.43 35.46 32.92
CA VAL A 33 -64.69 35.99 32.37
C VAL A 33 -65.86 35.07 32.73
N HIS A 34 -65.67 33.76 32.64
CA HIS A 34 -66.72 32.80 32.94
C HIS A 34 -67.14 32.85 34.40
N GLU A 35 -66.19 32.87 35.33
CA GLU A 35 -66.40 33.04 36.77
C GLU A 35 -67.16 34.32 37.06
N LEU A 36 -66.76 35.44 36.43
CA LEU A 36 -67.42 36.72 36.60
C LEU A 36 -68.85 36.73 36.03
N CYS A 37 -69.07 36.13 34.85
CA CYS A 37 -70.41 35.95 34.30
C CYS A 37 -71.29 35.06 35.18
N GLN A 38 -70.72 33.99 35.75
CA GLN A 38 -71.42 33.08 36.64
C GLN A 38 -71.80 33.75 37.96
N ALA A 39 -70.89 34.52 38.56
CA ALA A 39 -71.15 35.30 39.77
C ALA A 39 -72.27 36.33 39.56
N ILE A 40 -72.28 37.01 38.41
CA ILE A 40 -73.36 37.94 38.03
C ILE A 40 -74.70 37.20 37.88
N LEU A 41 -74.72 36.06 37.17
CA LEU A 41 -75.95 35.29 36.92
C LEU A 41 -76.53 34.69 38.20
N LEU A 42 -75.68 34.28 39.14
CA LEU A 42 -76.09 33.72 40.43
C LEU A 42 -76.39 34.81 41.48
N GLY A 43 -76.11 36.08 41.18
CA GLY A 43 -76.28 37.19 42.11
C GLY A 43 -75.32 37.17 43.30
N GLN A 44 -74.19 36.46 43.17
CA GLN A 44 -73.15 36.28 44.20
C GLN A 44 -71.92 37.13 43.88
N LEU A 45 -72.13 38.40 43.52
CA LEU A 45 -71.03 39.30 43.19
C LEU A 45 -70.41 39.85 44.48
N ASP A 46 -69.31 39.25 44.92
CA ASP A 46 -68.57 39.69 46.10
C ASP A 46 -67.54 40.79 45.77
N GLU A 47 -67.09 41.54 46.79
CA GLU A 47 -66.06 42.58 46.66
C GLU A 47 -64.71 42.04 46.13
N GLU A 48 -64.44 40.74 46.32
CA GLU A 48 -63.26 40.05 45.79
C GLU A 48 -63.19 40.06 44.25
N HIS A 49 -64.32 40.24 43.58
CA HIS A 49 -64.40 40.21 42.12
C HIS A 49 -64.00 41.56 41.49
N ALA A 50 -63.74 42.59 42.30
CA ALA A 50 -63.29 43.93 41.90
C ALA A 50 -64.00 44.48 40.64
N PHE A 51 -65.32 44.26 40.57
CA PHE A 51 -66.12 44.50 39.37
C PHE A 51 -66.25 46.01 39.10
N SER A 52 -65.39 46.52 38.22
CA SER A 52 -65.35 47.90 37.78
C SER A 52 -65.26 47.98 36.25
N GLN A 53 -65.71 49.10 35.68
CA GLN A 53 -65.64 49.32 34.23
C GLN A 53 -64.20 49.26 33.70
N GLU A 54 -63.23 49.74 34.49
CA GLU A 54 -61.81 49.65 34.15
C GLU A 54 -61.30 48.20 34.13
N ALA A 55 -61.69 47.38 35.11
CA ALA A 55 -61.33 45.96 35.16
C ALA A 55 -61.90 45.20 33.96
N VAL A 56 -63.15 45.48 33.58
CA VAL A 56 -63.79 44.87 32.40
C VAL A 56 -63.08 45.28 31.10
N GLN A 57 -62.67 46.55 30.98
CA GLN A 57 -61.96 47.02 29.80
C GLN A 57 -60.54 46.41 29.72
N ARG A 58 -59.82 46.31 30.84
CA ARG A 58 -58.52 45.61 30.92
C ARG A 58 -58.66 44.13 30.55
N LEU A 59 -59.66 43.44 31.09
CA LEU A 59 -59.92 42.02 30.79
C LEU A 59 -60.26 41.80 29.31
N ARG A 60 -61.04 42.69 28.72
CA ARG A 60 -61.33 42.69 27.28
C ARG A 60 -60.05 42.83 26.45
N ASP A 61 -59.19 43.78 26.79
CA ASP A 61 -57.98 44.04 26.01
C ASP A 61 -56.94 42.91 26.21
N ASP A 62 -56.82 42.37 27.43
CA ASP A 62 -56.00 41.20 27.75
C ASP A 62 -56.44 39.94 26.95
N ILE A 63 -57.74 39.67 26.88
CA ILE A 63 -58.27 38.54 26.10
C ILE A 63 -57.99 38.69 24.61
N LYS A 64 -58.11 39.91 24.07
CA LYS A 64 -57.79 40.17 22.66
C LYS A 64 -56.31 39.91 22.36
N VAL A 65 -55.42 40.37 23.25
CA VAL A 65 -53.97 40.14 23.10
C VAL A 65 -53.68 38.64 23.17
N LYS A 66 -54.14 37.94 24.21
CA LYS A 66 -53.93 36.50 24.38
C LYS A 66 -54.53 35.66 23.26
N TYR A 67 -55.68 36.09 22.72
CA TYR A 67 -56.28 35.47 21.54
C TYR A 67 -55.38 35.60 20.30
N LEU A 68 -54.86 36.79 20.04
CA LEU A 68 -53.96 37.03 18.91
C LEU A 68 -52.65 36.26 19.06
N GLU A 69 -52.05 36.26 20.24
CA GLU A 69 -50.83 35.49 20.53
C GLU A 69 -51.03 33.99 20.28
N ASN A 70 -52.14 33.43 20.78
CA ASN A 70 -52.48 32.03 20.57
C ASN A 70 -52.73 31.73 19.08
N LYS A 71 -53.43 32.61 18.37
CA LYS A 71 -53.65 32.48 16.92
C LYS A 71 -52.33 32.49 16.14
N ILE A 72 -51.42 33.43 16.45
CA ILE A 72 -50.10 33.51 15.83
C ILE A 72 -49.28 32.25 16.10
N MET A 73 -49.33 31.74 17.33
CA MET A 73 -48.62 30.50 17.69
C MET A 73 -49.14 29.31 16.88
N ILE A 74 -50.46 29.12 16.78
CA ILE A 74 -51.05 28.03 15.98
C ILE A 74 -50.66 28.16 14.50
N GLU A 75 -50.72 29.37 13.94
CA GLU A 75 -50.34 29.62 12.54
C GLU A 75 -48.84 29.37 12.31
N SER A 76 -47.98 29.75 13.26
CA SER A 76 -46.54 29.50 13.22
C SER A 76 -46.20 28.01 13.31
N ASP A 77 -46.84 27.28 14.23
CA ASP A 77 -46.65 25.84 14.38
C ASP A 77 -47.11 25.10 13.13
N LYS A 78 -48.24 25.51 12.53
CA LYS A 78 -48.71 24.96 11.25
C LYS A 78 -47.70 25.22 10.12
N LEU A 79 -47.21 26.45 10.01
CA LEU A 79 -46.23 26.78 8.98
C LEU A 79 -44.93 25.97 9.16
N ARG A 80 -44.50 25.78 10.42
CA ARG A 80 -43.33 24.97 10.74
C ARG A 80 -43.54 23.51 10.34
N THR A 81 -44.70 22.92 10.63
CA THR A 81 -45.00 21.54 10.23
C THR A 81 -45.06 21.40 8.70
N ASP A 82 -45.75 22.32 8.01
CA ASP A 82 -45.86 22.30 6.56
C ASP A 82 -44.49 22.43 5.88
N LEU A 83 -43.61 23.30 6.42
CA LEU A 83 -42.24 23.46 5.94
C LEU A 83 -41.41 22.20 6.19
N GLN A 84 -41.53 21.60 7.37
CA GLN A 84 -40.81 20.38 7.71
C GLN A 84 -41.22 19.23 6.79
N ASP A 85 -42.53 19.05 6.57
CA ASP A 85 -43.05 18.00 5.69
C ASP A 85 -42.57 18.20 4.25
N SER A 86 -42.62 19.43 3.74
CA SER A 86 -42.09 19.79 2.42
C SER A 86 -40.59 19.56 2.29
N ALA A 87 -39.81 19.93 3.31
CA ALA A 87 -38.37 19.72 3.33
C ALA A 87 -38.01 18.23 3.36
N VAL A 88 -38.74 17.43 4.13
CA VAL A 88 -38.55 15.97 4.18
C VAL A 88 -38.93 15.34 2.85
N GLU A 89 -40.07 15.70 2.26
CA GLU A 89 -40.51 15.17 0.97
C GLU A 89 -39.52 15.50 -0.15
N THR A 90 -39.06 16.77 -0.20
CA THR A 90 -38.04 17.22 -1.16
C THR A 90 -36.71 16.49 -0.94
N GLY A 91 -36.27 16.37 0.31
CA GLY A 91 -35.03 15.66 0.66
C GLY A 91 -35.07 14.19 0.26
N VAL A 92 -36.19 13.51 0.51
CA VAL A 92 -36.40 12.12 0.10
C VAL A 92 -36.48 11.99 -1.42
N GLY A 93 -37.14 12.93 -2.12
CA GLY A 93 -37.19 12.97 -3.58
C GLY A 93 -35.79 13.08 -4.21
N LEU A 94 -35.01 14.07 -3.76
CA LEU A 94 -33.63 14.27 -4.22
C LEU A 94 -32.75 13.05 -3.93
N LEU A 95 -32.94 12.40 -2.78
CA LEU A 95 -32.19 11.20 -2.44
C LEU A 95 -32.56 10.04 -3.37
N LYS A 96 -33.85 9.83 -3.65
CA LYS A 96 -34.32 8.79 -4.59
C LYS A 96 -33.81 9.00 -6.01
N GLU A 97 -33.72 10.24 -6.47
CA GLU A 97 -33.21 10.58 -7.81
C GLU A 97 -31.69 10.39 -7.92
N ARG A 98 -30.93 10.82 -6.89
CA ARG A 98 -29.46 10.81 -6.95
C ARG A 98 -28.83 9.49 -6.52
N LEU A 99 -29.53 8.70 -5.69
CA LEU A 99 -28.98 7.45 -5.16
C LEU A 99 -28.62 6.43 -6.26
N PRO A 100 -29.43 6.19 -7.31
CA PRO A 100 -29.08 5.26 -8.37
C PRO A 100 -27.79 5.64 -9.10
N GLU A 101 -27.62 6.92 -9.44
CA GLU A 101 -26.41 7.43 -10.10
C GLU A 101 -25.17 7.27 -9.21
N ARG A 102 -25.31 7.59 -7.92
CA ARG A 102 -24.21 7.45 -6.95
C ARG A 102 -23.86 5.98 -6.70
N MET A 103 -24.84 5.09 -6.64
CA MET A 103 -24.62 3.66 -6.50
C MET A 103 -23.89 3.09 -7.72
N ALA A 104 -24.29 3.48 -8.94
CA ALA A 104 -23.59 3.07 -10.15
C ALA A 104 -22.11 3.52 -10.15
N ALA A 105 -21.84 4.78 -9.77
CA ALA A 105 -20.47 5.28 -9.67
C ALA A 105 -19.63 4.53 -8.61
N VAL A 106 -20.24 4.14 -7.49
CA VAL A 106 -19.57 3.34 -6.45
C VAL A 106 -19.29 1.92 -6.95
N GLU A 107 -20.22 1.30 -7.67
CA GLU A 107 -20.02 -0.02 -8.28
C GLU A 107 -18.92 -0.03 -9.34
N GLU A 108 -18.82 1.02 -10.16
CA GLU A 108 -17.72 1.17 -11.13
C GLU A 108 -16.37 1.30 -10.42
N LEU A 109 -16.29 2.11 -9.37
CA LEU A 109 -15.08 2.26 -8.57
C LEU A 109 -14.69 0.94 -7.89
N ALA A 110 -15.67 0.20 -7.38
CA ALA A 110 -15.43 -1.11 -6.77
C ALA A 110 -14.83 -2.10 -7.79
N LYS A 111 -15.41 -2.18 -9.00
CA LYS A 111 -14.88 -3.01 -10.08
C LYS A 111 -13.46 -2.60 -10.48
N GLU A 112 -13.18 -1.31 -10.57
CA GLU A 112 -11.83 -0.84 -10.88
C GLU A 112 -10.83 -1.25 -9.79
N MET A 113 -11.20 -1.12 -8.51
CA MET A 113 -10.36 -1.54 -7.39
C MET A 113 -10.12 -3.05 -7.38
N GLU A 114 -11.13 -3.86 -7.71
CA GLU A 114 -10.98 -5.31 -7.83
C GLU A 114 -9.98 -5.68 -8.93
N VAL A 115 -10.06 -5.03 -10.10
CA VAL A 115 -9.11 -5.25 -11.20
C VAL A 115 -7.69 -4.86 -10.80
N ARG A 116 -7.52 -3.70 -10.14
CA ARG A 116 -6.21 -3.27 -9.63
C ARG A 116 -5.64 -4.25 -8.60
N ASN A 117 -6.48 -4.74 -7.68
CA ASN A 117 -6.08 -5.71 -6.67
C ASN A 117 -5.72 -7.06 -7.30
N ALA A 118 -6.47 -7.51 -8.31
CA ALA A 118 -6.14 -8.71 -9.07
C ALA A 118 -4.77 -8.60 -9.76
N ARG A 119 -4.46 -7.44 -10.37
CA ARG A 119 -3.15 -7.17 -10.96
C ARG A 119 -2.02 -7.17 -9.93
N LEU A 120 -2.25 -6.54 -8.76
CA LEU A 120 -1.27 -6.55 -7.67
C LEU A 120 -1.01 -7.96 -7.16
N ARG A 121 -2.06 -8.76 -6.94
CA ARG A 121 -1.94 -10.17 -6.56
C ARG A 121 -1.17 -10.97 -7.61
N GLN A 122 -1.40 -10.71 -8.90
CA GLN A 122 -0.65 -11.36 -9.95
C GLN A 122 0.84 -10.98 -9.89
N MET A 123 1.15 -9.70 -9.76
CA MET A 123 2.53 -9.22 -9.60
C MET A 123 3.22 -9.88 -8.39
N THR A 124 2.53 -10.01 -7.26
CA THR A 124 3.06 -10.71 -6.08
C THR A 124 3.38 -12.18 -6.41
N ARG A 125 2.49 -12.88 -7.12
CA ARG A 125 2.76 -14.27 -7.56
C ARG A 125 3.93 -14.35 -8.52
N ASP A 126 4.06 -13.40 -9.43
CA ASP A 126 5.16 -13.34 -10.39
C ASP A 126 6.50 -13.12 -9.66
N VAL A 127 6.54 -12.22 -8.67
CA VAL A 127 7.70 -12.01 -7.80
C VAL A 127 8.02 -13.26 -6.97
N GLU A 128 7.01 -13.94 -6.42
CA GLU A 128 7.22 -15.20 -5.70
C GLU A 128 7.73 -16.31 -6.62
N ALA A 129 7.23 -16.39 -7.86
CA ALA A 129 7.70 -17.34 -8.87
C ALA A 129 9.16 -17.06 -9.23
N PHE A 130 9.49 -15.80 -9.53
CA PHE A 130 10.85 -15.35 -9.80
C PHE A 130 11.78 -15.66 -8.62
N ASN A 131 11.40 -15.31 -7.40
CA ASN A 131 12.21 -15.60 -6.20
C ASN A 131 12.39 -17.10 -5.96
N ARG A 132 11.38 -17.92 -6.27
CA ARG A 132 11.49 -19.39 -6.19
C ARG A 132 12.47 -19.91 -7.24
N GLU A 133 12.37 -19.44 -8.48
CA GLU A 133 13.29 -19.81 -9.56
C GLU A 133 14.73 -19.38 -9.21
N THR A 134 14.94 -18.13 -8.80
CA THR A 134 16.26 -17.63 -8.37
C THR A 134 16.84 -18.46 -7.23
N ARG A 135 16.03 -18.85 -6.24
CA ARG A 135 16.49 -19.77 -5.18
C ARG A 135 16.82 -21.16 -5.73
N GLN A 136 16.05 -21.68 -6.69
CA GLN A 136 16.37 -22.95 -7.33
C GLN A 136 17.69 -22.90 -8.10
N LEU A 137 17.93 -21.82 -8.85
CA LEU A 137 19.20 -21.58 -9.55
C LEU A 137 20.38 -21.52 -8.55
N ALA A 138 20.20 -20.85 -7.42
CA ALA A 138 21.24 -20.70 -6.40
C ALA A 138 21.49 -21.94 -5.53
N THR A 139 20.56 -22.90 -5.45
CA THR A 139 20.67 -24.06 -4.54
C THR A 139 20.96 -25.37 -5.25
N ASN A 140 20.43 -25.55 -6.46
CA ASN A 140 20.50 -26.81 -7.18
C ASN A 140 21.30 -26.68 -8.48
N ALA A 141 21.85 -27.79 -8.94
CA ALA A 141 22.36 -27.86 -10.30
C ALA A 141 21.20 -27.68 -11.29
N THR A 142 21.30 -26.66 -12.12
CA THR A 142 20.32 -26.32 -13.14
C THR A 142 20.54 -27.24 -14.33
N THR A 143 19.43 -27.63 -14.96
CA THR A 143 19.46 -28.56 -16.08
C THR A 143 18.92 -27.83 -17.29
N LEU A 144 19.80 -27.47 -18.23
CA LEU A 144 19.42 -26.88 -19.50
C LEU A 144 19.25 -27.98 -20.55
N ARG A 145 18.14 -27.88 -21.31
CA ARG A 145 17.74 -28.84 -22.34
C ARG A 145 17.32 -28.09 -23.59
N TRP A 146 18.12 -28.18 -24.63
CA TRP A 146 17.84 -27.54 -25.92
C TRP A 146 18.23 -28.42 -27.09
N GLU A 147 17.70 -28.05 -28.26
CA GLU A 147 18.07 -28.70 -29.51
C GLU A 147 19.48 -28.32 -29.94
N ARG A 148 20.11 -29.19 -30.74
CA ARG A 148 21.46 -28.96 -31.28
C ARG A 148 21.62 -27.59 -31.93
N LYS A 149 20.65 -27.17 -32.74
CA LYS A 149 20.68 -25.91 -33.48
C LYS A 149 20.70 -24.70 -32.55
N GLU A 150 19.99 -24.76 -31.43
CA GLU A 150 19.94 -23.67 -30.46
C GLU A 150 21.27 -23.52 -29.73
N TRP A 151 21.90 -24.64 -29.37
CA TRP A 151 23.25 -24.64 -28.79
C TRP A 151 24.31 -24.15 -29.78
N GLU A 152 24.27 -24.62 -31.04
CA GLU A 152 25.18 -24.17 -32.09
C GLU A 152 25.05 -22.67 -32.38
N ASN A 153 23.84 -22.10 -32.29
CA ASN A 153 23.62 -20.67 -32.45
C ASN A 153 24.19 -19.83 -31.29
N LEU A 154 24.15 -20.34 -30.06
CA LEU A 154 24.60 -19.60 -28.88
C LEU A 154 26.11 -19.73 -28.62
N LEU A 155 26.67 -20.94 -28.79
CA LEU A 155 28.07 -21.25 -28.49
C LEU A 155 28.97 -21.18 -29.75
N GLY A 156 28.39 -21.32 -30.94
CA GLY A 156 29.12 -21.54 -32.18
C GLY A 156 29.36 -23.04 -32.45
N VAL A 157 29.38 -23.39 -33.74
CA VAL A 157 29.46 -24.80 -34.20
C VAL A 157 30.74 -25.50 -33.74
N GLU A 158 31.88 -24.80 -33.79
CA GLU A 158 33.19 -25.37 -33.42
C GLU A 158 33.32 -25.64 -31.93
N GLU A 159 32.91 -24.68 -31.09
CA GLU A 159 32.99 -24.82 -29.64
C GLU A 159 31.96 -25.82 -29.11
N PHE A 160 30.75 -25.85 -29.69
CA PHE A 160 29.78 -26.90 -29.38
C PHE A 160 30.31 -28.31 -29.70
N GLY A 161 31.01 -28.47 -30.82
CA GLY A 161 31.66 -29.74 -31.19
C GLY A 161 32.71 -30.17 -30.15
N ARG A 162 33.60 -29.26 -29.74
CA ARG A 162 34.61 -29.53 -28.70
C ARG A 162 34.00 -29.86 -27.35
N LEU A 163 32.93 -29.17 -26.96
CA LEU A 163 32.23 -29.40 -25.69
C LEU A 163 31.43 -30.71 -25.69
N LEU A 164 31.01 -31.18 -26.86
CA LEU A 164 30.40 -32.50 -27.02
C LEU A 164 31.45 -33.62 -26.87
N GLU A 165 32.62 -33.45 -27.49
CA GLU A 165 33.75 -34.39 -27.38
C GLU A 165 34.31 -34.47 -25.95
N SER A 166 34.33 -33.36 -25.23
CA SER A 166 34.77 -33.30 -23.83
C SER A 166 33.77 -33.91 -22.83
N GLY A 167 32.60 -34.34 -23.29
CA GLY A 167 31.59 -35.02 -22.48
C GLY A 167 30.78 -34.12 -21.54
N ILE A 168 30.85 -32.79 -21.74
CA ILE A 168 30.09 -31.81 -20.94
C ILE A 168 28.59 -31.87 -21.30
N PHE A 169 28.29 -32.03 -22.59
CA PHE A 169 26.93 -32.24 -23.07
C PHE A 169 26.56 -33.73 -23.04
N GLN A 170 25.41 -34.06 -22.45
CA GLN A 170 24.83 -35.40 -22.52
C GLN A 170 23.74 -35.44 -23.59
N GLN A 171 23.90 -36.31 -24.58
CA GLN A 171 22.88 -36.49 -25.61
C GLN A 171 21.72 -37.34 -25.08
N GLU A 172 20.51 -36.77 -25.08
CA GLU A 172 19.27 -37.49 -24.76
C GLU A 172 18.72 -38.15 -26.04
N ARG A 173 17.98 -39.26 -25.88
CA ARG A 173 17.49 -40.10 -27.01
C ARG A 173 16.57 -39.36 -28.00
N SER A 174 16.12 -38.16 -27.66
CA SER A 174 15.22 -37.30 -28.44
C SER A 174 15.94 -36.31 -29.36
N GLY A 175 17.27 -36.32 -29.44
CA GLY A 175 18.03 -35.30 -30.19
C GLY A 175 18.21 -33.99 -29.41
N LEU A 176 17.82 -33.98 -28.13
CA LEU A 176 18.09 -32.91 -27.18
C LEU A 176 19.44 -33.11 -26.51
N TYR A 177 20.14 -32.01 -26.26
CA TYR A 177 21.40 -32.02 -25.54
C TYR A 177 21.20 -31.36 -24.17
N LEU A 178 21.66 -32.09 -23.15
CA LEU A 178 21.49 -31.78 -21.74
C LEU A 178 22.80 -31.26 -21.16
N VAL A 179 22.74 -30.14 -20.45
CA VAL A 179 23.82 -29.66 -19.57
C VAL A 179 23.30 -29.59 -18.16
N LYS A 180 24.06 -30.15 -17.23
CA LYS A 180 23.83 -30.00 -15.79
C LYS A 180 24.97 -29.17 -15.22
N GLU A 181 24.68 -27.92 -14.88
CA GLU A 181 25.67 -27.01 -14.35
C GLU A 181 25.16 -26.35 -13.08
N ARG A 182 26.06 -25.88 -12.23
CA ARG A 182 25.70 -25.16 -11.00
C ARG A 182 25.92 -23.68 -11.24
N LEU A 183 24.83 -22.96 -11.47
CA LEU A 183 24.83 -21.51 -11.73
C LEU A 183 24.69 -20.75 -10.41
N PHE A 184 25.72 -20.82 -9.56
CA PHE A 184 25.72 -20.13 -8.27
C PHE A 184 26.01 -18.64 -8.38
N GLU A 185 26.64 -18.23 -9.48
CA GLU A 185 27.06 -16.86 -9.73
C GLU A 185 26.10 -16.19 -10.73
N GLY A 186 25.87 -14.90 -10.54
CA GLY A 186 25.05 -14.11 -11.46
C GLY A 186 25.73 -13.95 -12.83
N GLU A 187 24.93 -13.72 -13.86
CA GLU A 187 25.42 -13.56 -15.24
C GLU A 187 26.54 -12.53 -15.35
N ASP A 188 26.39 -11.36 -14.71
CA ASP A 188 27.38 -10.29 -14.74
C ASP A 188 28.74 -10.71 -14.16
N GLU A 189 28.74 -11.52 -13.10
CA GLU A 189 29.97 -11.99 -12.47
C GLU A 189 30.62 -13.10 -13.30
N LEU A 190 29.81 -14.00 -13.88
CA LEU A 190 30.29 -15.01 -14.83
C LEU A 190 30.94 -14.36 -16.06
N GLN A 191 30.36 -13.28 -16.59
CA GLN A 191 30.94 -12.52 -17.70
C GLN A 191 32.28 -11.89 -17.31
N ARG A 192 32.37 -11.30 -16.11
CA ARG A 192 33.62 -10.74 -15.59
C ARG A 192 34.70 -11.81 -15.42
N ILE A 193 34.36 -12.95 -14.81
CA ILE A 193 35.29 -14.06 -14.60
C ILE A 193 35.76 -14.62 -15.94
N ASN A 194 34.85 -14.78 -16.91
CA ASN A 194 35.20 -15.24 -18.25
C ASN A 194 36.20 -14.29 -18.94
N ALA A 195 36.00 -12.98 -18.84
CA ALA A 195 36.93 -11.99 -19.37
C ALA A 195 38.31 -12.07 -18.70
N LEU A 196 38.35 -12.26 -17.38
CA LEU A 196 39.59 -12.42 -16.63
C LEU A 196 40.31 -13.72 -17.01
N MET A 197 39.60 -14.84 -17.07
CA MET A 197 40.15 -16.13 -17.49
C MET A 197 40.73 -16.08 -18.90
N LYS A 198 40.05 -15.40 -19.84
CA LYS A 198 40.57 -15.19 -21.20
C LYS A 198 41.89 -14.41 -21.18
N ALA A 199 41.94 -13.31 -20.43
CA ALA A 199 43.16 -12.52 -20.30
C ALA A 199 44.32 -13.33 -19.67
N ASP A 200 44.02 -14.17 -18.68
CA ASP A 200 45.01 -15.06 -18.06
C ASP A 200 45.47 -16.16 -19.02
N ILE A 201 44.57 -16.76 -19.80
CA ILE A 201 44.94 -17.74 -20.84
C ILE A 201 45.87 -17.11 -21.86
N GLU A 202 45.58 -15.88 -22.32
CA GLU A 202 46.43 -15.15 -23.25
C GLU A 202 47.79 -14.77 -22.63
N ARG A 203 47.83 -14.53 -21.31
CA ARG A 203 49.08 -14.28 -20.60
C ARG A 203 49.91 -15.56 -20.48
N LEU A 204 49.29 -16.66 -20.04
CA LEU A 204 49.93 -17.96 -19.91
C LEU A 204 50.43 -18.51 -21.24
N SER A 205 49.70 -18.29 -22.34
CA SER A 205 50.15 -18.72 -23.67
C SER A 205 51.42 -17.98 -24.11
N ARG A 206 51.51 -16.67 -23.84
CA ARG A 206 52.73 -15.87 -24.06
C ARG A 206 53.88 -16.31 -23.16
N GLU A 207 53.62 -16.55 -21.88
CA GLU A 207 54.63 -17.06 -20.94
C GLU A 207 55.16 -18.43 -21.40
N LEU A 208 54.28 -19.34 -21.83
CA LEU A 208 54.66 -20.66 -22.34
C LEU A 208 55.52 -20.56 -23.60
N GLN A 209 55.18 -19.66 -24.54
CA GLN A 209 56.03 -19.38 -25.70
C GLN A 209 57.40 -18.84 -25.29
N GLN A 210 57.48 -17.99 -24.27
CA GLN A 210 58.75 -17.50 -23.75
C GLN A 210 59.57 -18.61 -23.11
N TYR A 211 58.95 -19.50 -22.32
CA TYR A 211 59.63 -20.66 -21.73
C TYR A 211 60.11 -21.63 -22.82
N GLN A 212 59.29 -21.90 -23.83
CA GLN A 212 59.68 -22.72 -24.97
C GLN A 212 60.89 -22.12 -25.70
N ALA A 213 60.89 -20.81 -25.94
CA ALA A 213 62.03 -20.12 -26.55
C ALA A 213 63.30 -20.22 -25.69
N ARG A 214 63.18 -20.04 -24.36
CA ARG A 214 64.30 -20.22 -23.42
C ARG A 214 64.82 -21.65 -23.41
N TRP A 215 63.94 -22.65 -23.47
CA TRP A 215 64.34 -24.05 -23.54
C TRP A 215 65.04 -24.39 -24.85
N LEU A 216 64.56 -23.88 -25.98
CA LEU A 216 65.24 -24.03 -27.27
C LEU A 216 66.62 -23.36 -27.27
N GLN A 217 66.73 -22.17 -26.68
CA GLN A 217 68.02 -21.49 -26.52
C GLN A 217 68.97 -22.30 -25.63
N ASN A 218 68.49 -22.81 -24.50
CA ASN A 218 69.28 -23.66 -23.60
C ASN A 218 69.67 -24.98 -24.27
N ALA A 219 68.80 -25.57 -25.09
CA ALA A 219 69.14 -26.75 -25.89
C ALA A 219 70.28 -26.46 -26.87
N GLY A 220 70.27 -25.30 -27.54
CA GLY A 220 71.40 -24.89 -28.39
C GLY A 220 72.70 -24.60 -27.62
N VAL A 221 72.62 -24.14 -26.37
CA VAL A 221 73.80 -24.02 -25.50
C VAL A 221 74.31 -25.38 -25.05
N LEU A 222 73.40 -26.29 -24.66
CA LEU A 222 73.72 -27.66 -24.29
C LEU A 222 74.30 -28.46 -25.46
N GLU A 223 73.84 -28.22 -26.70
CA GLU A 223 74.40 -28.82 -27.90
C GLU A 223 75.85 -28.35 -28.12
N ARG A 224 76.16 -27.06 -27.93
CA ARG A 224 77.56 -26.57 -27.98
C ARG A 224 78.41 -27.14 -26.86
N ILE A 225 77.88 -27.25 -25.64
CA ILE A 225 78.57 -27.93 -24.53
C ILE A 225 78.80 -29.40 -24.89
N GLY A 226 77.82 -30.07 -25.47
CA GLY A 226 77.90 -31.44 -25.99
C GLY A 226 78.98 -31.59 -27.05
N GLN A 227 79.08 -30.66 -28.02
CA GLN A 227 80.13 -30.66 -29.04
C GLN A 227 81.53 -30.43 -28.44
N ILE A 228 81.66 -29.57 -27.44
CA ILE A 228 82.92 -29.35 -26.72
C ILE A 228 83.31 -30.61 -25.93
N LEU A 229 82.35 -31.23 -25.24
CA LEU A 229 82.57 -32.49 -24.53
C LEU A 229 82.91 -33.62 -25.50
N GLU A 230 82.25 -33.71 -26.65
CA GLU A 230 82.53 -34.70 -27.69
C GLU A 230 83.94 -34.49 -28.27
N GLN A 231 84.35 -33.25 -28.55
CA GLN A 231 85.72 -32.92 -28.92
C GLN A 231 86.73 -33.28 -27.82
N GLU A 232 86.41 -33.05 -26.54
CA GLU A 232 87.23 -33.47 -25.41
C GLU A 232 87.32 -35.00 -25.32
N THR A 233 86.22 -35.73 -25.53
CA THR A 233 86.23 -37.19 -25.56
C THR A 233 87.06 -37.72 -26.73
N LEU A 234 86.99 -37.09 -27.91
CA LEU A 234 87.83 -37.41 -29.07
C LEU A 234 89.31 -37.08 -28.83
N LEU A 235 89.63 -35.98 -28.13
CA LEU A 235 90.98 -35.64 -27.71
C LEU A 235 91.54 -36.64 -26.68
N ARG A 236 90.71 -37.11 -25.74
CA ARG A 236 91.05 -38.21 -24.83
C ARG A 236 91.25 -39.53 -25.58
N LYS A 237 90.46 -39.79 -26.63
CA LYS A 237 90.59 -40.96 -27.52
C LYS A 237 91.81 -40.87 -28.45
N GLY A 238 92.24 -39.65 -28.83
CA GLY A 238 93.41 -39.38 -29.66
C GLY A 238 94.75 -39.40 -28.95
N GLY A 239 94.76 -39.61 -27.62
CA GLY A 239 95.96 -39.68 -26.78
C GLY A 239 96.33 -41.08 -26.28
N GLN A 240 95.60 -42.14 -26.67
CA GLN A 240 95.90 -43.50 -26.23
C GLN A 240 95.95 -44.45 -27.43
N ALA A 241 97.15 -44.60 -27.99
CA ALA A 241 97.48 -45.73 -28.84
C ALA A 241 97.65 -46.99 -27.98
N SER A 242 97.28 -48.13 -28.56
CA SER A 242 97.31 -49.53 -28.07
C SER A 242 96.39 -49.80 -26.85
N ASP A 243 95.48 -50.76 -26.90
CA ASP A 243 95.72 -52.16 -27.31
C ASP A 243 94.43 -52.84 -27.80
N ASP A 244 94.61 -53.79 -28.73
CA ASP A 244 93.64 -54.80 -29.16
C ASP A 244 93.13 -55.62 -27.98
N VAL A 245 91.82 -55.92 -27.91
CA VAL A 245 91.31 -57.28 -27.59
C VAL A 245 89.91 -57.46 -28.20
N ASP A 246 89.90 -58.28 -29.25
CA ASP A 246 88.96 -59.33 -29.65
C ASP A 246 87.49 -59.31 -29.19
N MET A 247 86.64 -59.40 -30.21
CA MET A 247 85.38 -60.15 -30.22
C MET A 247 85.62 -61.62 -29.82
N ASP A 248 84.78 -62.18 -28.96
CA ASP A 248 84.26 -63.52 -29.22
C ASP A 248 82.90 -63.77 -28.56
N GLU A 249 82.11 -64.55 -29.28
CA GLU A 249 80.75 -64.98 -29.02
C GLU A 249 80.69 -66.00 -27.87
N ASN A 250 79.53 -66.07 -27.19
CA ASN A 250 78.74 -67.30 -26.96
C ASN A 250 78.12 -67.43 -25.55
N ASP A 251 76.86 -67.85 -25.60
CA ASP A 251 76.06 -68.62 -24.63
C ASP A 251 75.53 -68.01 -23.34
N GLY A 252 74.22 -68.22 -23.14
CA GLY A 252 73.53 -67.92 -21.89
C GLY A 252 72.02 -67.72 -22.04
N ASN A 253 71.36 -68.62 -22.79
CA ASN A 253 69.92 -68.80 -22.75
C ASN A 253 69.54 -69.43 -21.40
N GLU A 254 68.71 -68.79 -20.60
CA GLU A 254 67.77 -69.46 -19.69
C GLU A 254 66.68 -68.46 -19.23
N GLU A 255 65.45 -68.82 -19.61
CA GLU A 255 64.20 -68.30 -19.07
C GLU A 255 64.04 -68.77 -17.62
N ASP A 256 63.22 -68.03 -16.85
CA ASP A 256 62.09 -68.52 -16.03
C ASP A 256 61.99 -67.94 -14.60
N GLU A 257 60.72 -67.83 -14.19
CA GLU A 257 60.14 -67.69 -12.84
C GLU A 257 60.21 -66.29 -12.17
N GLU A 258 59.10 -65.54 -12.15
CA GLU A 258 58.03 -65.58 -11.14
C GLU A 258 58.48 -65.05 -9.77
N ASP A 259 58.01 -63.85 -9.40
CA ASP A 259 57.79 -63.51 -7.99
C ASP A 259 56.66 -62.46 -7.87
N GLU A 260 55.46 -62.98 -7.60
CA GLU A 260 54.36 -62.27 -6.96
C GLU A 260 54.63 -62.19 -5.45
N ALA A 261 54.67 -60.98 -4.90
CA ALA A 261 54.40 -60.71 -3.48
C ALA A 261 53.97 -59.23 -3.38
N ASP A 262 52.68 -58.92 -3.26
CA ASP A 262 51.90 -58.90 -2.01
C ASP A 262 52.31 -57.73 -1.09
N ASP A 263 51.50 -56.66 -1.07
CA ASP A 263 51.09 -56.03 0.19
C ASP A 263 49.84 -55.15 -0.01
N GLU A 264 48.68 -55.75 0.25
CA GLU A 264 47.49 -55.01 0.65
C GLU A 264 47.74 -54.34 2.00
N SER A 265 47.66 -53.01 2.08
CA SER A 265 46.99 -52.25 3.16
C SER A 265 47.63 -50.87 3.34
N PHE A 266 46.83 -49.81 3.23
CA PHE A 266 46.72 -48.89 4.36
C PHE A 266 45.43 -48.09 4.30
N ALA A 267 44.60 -48.34 5.31
CA ALA A 267 43.29 -47.80 5.51
C ALA A 267 43.33 -46.30 5.85
N ARG A 268 42.22 -45.65 5.49
CA ARG A 268 41.67 -44.44 6.12
C ARG A 268 41.98 -44.39 7.63
N ARG A 269 42.55 -43.28 8.08
CA ARG A 269 42.39 -42.80 9.46
C ARG A 269 41.83 -41.39 9.46
N LEU A 270 40.62 -41.33 9.99
CA LEU A 270 39.99 -40.15 10.56
C LEU A 270 40.62 -39.92 11.95
N ASP A 271 40.69 -38.65 12.32
CA ASP A 271 40.78 -38.08 13.68
C ASP A 271 42.16 -37.84 14.31
N GLY A 272 42.31 -36.63 14.87
CA GLY A 272 43.57 -36.11 15.41
C GLY A 272 43.58 -34.59 15.63
N SER A 273 42.67 -34.11 16.48
CA SER A 273 42.72 -32.85 17.23
C SER A 273 44.12 -32.44 17.73
N GLY A 274 44.45 -31.13 17.68
CA GLY A 274 45.39 -30.53 18.63
C GLY A 274 46.16 -29.28 18.20
N SER A 275 45.62 -28.11 18.59
CA SER A 275 46.34 -26.95 19.18
C SER A 275 47.25 -26.04 18.33
N SER A 276 46.85 -24.77 18.20
CA SER A 276 47.60 -23.53 18.54
C SER A 276 46.90 -22.35 17.84
N ASP A 277 46.05 -21.60 18.53
CA ASP A 277 46.38 -20.33 19.20
C ASP A 277 46.42 -19.13 18.22
N ASN A 278 45.35 -18.32 18.22
CA ASN A 278 45.49 -16.87 18.34
C ASN A 278 44.15 -16.24 18.76
N GLU A 279 44.18 -15.66 19.95
CA GLU A 279 43.20 -14.81 20.61
C GLU A 279 42.81 -13.55 19.81
N LEU A 280 41.58 -13.07 20.06
CA LEU A 280 41.07 -11.68 20.13
C LEU A 280 39.55 -11.85 20.32
N ASP A 281 38.96 -12.00 21.50
CA ASP A 281 38.86 -11.11 22.68
C ASP A 281 38.60 -9.62 22.35
N HIS A 282 37.33 -9.21 22.42
CA HIS A 282 36.86 -8.16 23.34
C HIS A 282 35.32 -7.99 23.27
N GLU A 283 34.71 -8.38 24.39
CA GLU A 283 33.67 -7.65 25.16
C GLU A 283 32.31 -7.31 24.52
N SER A 284 31.40 -8.24 24.78
CA SER A 284 30.04 -7.93 25.24
C SER A 284 30.06 -7.42 26.69
N GLU A 285 29.58 -6.19 26.93
CA GLU A 285 29.07 -5.77 28.24
C GLU A 285 27.65 -5.18 28.13
N ALA A 286 26.93 -5.41 29.21
CA ALA A 286 25.49 -5.29 29.34
C ALA A 286 25.06 -3.89 29.84
N MET A 287 23.78 -3.60 29.58
CA MET A 287 22.85 -2.99 30.53
C MET A 287 23.21 -1.63 31.15
N ASP A 288 22.63 -0.57 30.59
CA ASP A 288 22.15 0.54 31.43
C ASP A 288 20.77 1.01 30.96
N THR A 289 19.94 1.27 31.95
CA THR A 289 18.54 1.68 31.90
C THR A 289 18.46 3.19 32.06
N SER A 290 17.83 3.93 31.14
CA SER A 290 17.10 5.16 31.47
C SER A 290 16.26 5.70 30.30
N GLU A 291 14.95 5.79 30.56
CA GLU A 291 13.97 6.81 30.17
C GLU A 291 14.26 7.74 28.96
N SER A 292 13.41 7.70 27.93
CA SER A 292 12.36 8.71 27.70
C SER A 292 11.74 8.65 26.29
N GLU A 293 10.40 8.57 26.28
CA GLU A 293 9.42 9.23 25.40
C GLU A 293 9.55 9.15 23.86
N SER A 294 8.67 8.39 23.21
CA SER A 294 7.44 8.92 22.56
C SER A 294 6.70 7.76 21.85
N ASP A 295 5.47 7.48 22.27
CA ASP A 295 4.23 7.88 21.59
C ASP A 295 3.87 6.96 20.41
N MET A 296 3.16 5.87 20.71
CA MET A 296 2.31 5.18 19.74
C MET A 296 1.06 4.65 20.42
N GLU A 297 0.03 5.47 20.29
CA GLU A 297 -1.39 5.18 20.45
C GLU A 297 -1.78 3.85 19.78
N SER A 298 -2.37 2.93 20.54
CA SER A 298 -3.03 1.74 20.01
C SER A 298 -4.32 1.48 20.77
N GLN A 299 -5.40 1.91 20.11
CA GLN A 299 -6.75 1.37 20.09
C GLN A 299 -7.05 0.20 21.01
N LYS A 300 -8.02 0.41 21.92
CA LYS A 300 -8.84 -0.66 22.48
C LYS A 300 -10.33 -0.33 22.29
N LEU A 301 -10.97 -1.12 21.43
CA LEU A 301 -12.41 -1.23 21.26
C LEU A 301 -12.99 -2.12 22.38
N GLU A 302 -14.11 -1.68 22.96
CA GLU A 302 -15.27 -2.44 23.52
C GLU A 302 -16.09 -1.40 24.32
N GLU A 303 -17.22 -0.88 23.81
CA GLU A 303 -18.56 -1.47 23.62
C GLU A 303 -19.43 -1.45 24.90
N GLU A 304 -20.58 -0.75 24.78
CA GLU A 304 -21.80 -0.71 25.63
C GLU A 304 -21.69 -0.18 27.09
N ARG A 305 -22.58 0.65 27.67
CA ARG A 305 -23.90 1.25 27.37
C ARG A 305 -24.21 2.33 28.46
N PRO A 306 -25.38 3.03 28.44
CA PRO A 306 -25.52 4.44 28.85
C PRO A 306 -26.12 4.66 30.25
N ALA A 307 -26.04 5.89 30.77
CA ALA A 307 -27.16 6.64 31.38
C ALA A 307 -26.71 7.97 32.00
N SER A 308 -27.56 9.01 31.83
CA SER A 308 -27.82 10.16 32.74
C SER A 308 -26.62 11.01 33.19
N ASP A 309 -26.63 12.33 33.15
CA ASP A 309 -27.65 13.20 33.73
C ASP A 309 -27.46 14.64 33.26
N ALA A 310 -28.55 15.40 33.31
CA ALA A 310 -28.59 16.82 32.98
C ALA A 310 -27.97 17.65 34.12
N GLN A 311 -27.28 18.75 33.80
CA GLN A 311 -27.31 19.94 34.63
C GLN A 311 -26.98 21.20 33.81
N LEU A 312 -28.06 21.92 33.50
CA LEU A 312 -28.07 23.34 33.18
C LEU A 312 -27.84 24.15 34.47
N SER A 313 -27.06 25.23 34.39
CA SER A 313 -27.34 26.42 35.21
C SER A 313 -26.82 27.68 34.54
N ASN A 314 -27.76 28.62 34.38
CA ASN A 314 -27.68 30.00 33.92
C ASN A 314 -26.61 30.86 34.61
N ALA A 315 -26.18 31.92 33.90
CA ALA A 315 -26.04 33.25 34.48
C ALA A 315 -26.19 34.32 33.37
N GLU A 316 -27.29 35.05 33.42
CA GLU A 316 -27.49 36.35 32.77
C GLU A 316 -26.87 37.49 33.62
N GLU A 317 -26.87 38.69 33.04
CA GLU A 317 -26.53 40.03 33.56
C GLU A 317 -25.11 40.53 33.23
N ASP A 318 -24.98 41.57 32.38
CA ASP A 318 -25.21 42.96 32.82
C ASP A 318 -24.98 44.02 31.70
N SER A 319 -25.89 44.99 31.71
CA SER A 319 -25.77 46.42 31.37
C SER A 319 -25.28 46.98 30.03
N ALA A 320 -26.25 47.70 29.44
CA ALA A 320 -26.16 48.81 28.49
C ALA A 320 -25.09 49.88 28.79
N LYS A 321 -24.57 50.51 27.71
CA LYS A 321 -24.26 51.96 27.71
C LYS A 321 -24.33 52.58 26.32
N ALA A 322 -25.01 53.73 26.28
CA ALA A 322 -25.31 54.59 25.15
C ALA A 322 -24.14 55.51 24.71
N GLY A 323 -24.31 56.12 23.53
CA GLY A 323 -23.58 57.31 23.02
C GLY A 323 -23.45 57.27 21.50
N SER A 324 -24.34 57.86 20.70
CA SER A 324 -24.57 59.29 20.40
C SER A 324 -23.60 59.89 19.37
N GLU A 325 -24.19 60.40 18.29
CA GLU A 325 -23.78 61.57 17.45
C GLU A 325 -22.74 61.43 16.32
N GLY A 326 -23.09 62.07 15.18
CA GLY A 326 -22.17 62.60 14.17
C GLY A 326 -22.42 62.08 12.74
N LEU A 327 -23.39 62.57 11.97
CA LEU A 327 -23.29 63.70 11.00
C LEU A 327 -22.22 63.52 9.90
N ASP A 328 -22.68 63.23 8.67
CA ASP A 328 -22.52 64.01 7.41
C ASP A 328 -22.94 63.08 6.24
N GLY A 329 -23.83 63.39 5.31
CA GLY A 329 -24.13 64.69 4.73
C GLY A 329 -23.49 64.79 3.34
N SER A 330 -24.11 64.22 2.29
CA SER A 330 -23.97 64.71 0.90
C SER A 330 -24.86 63.99 -0.14
N SER A 331 -25.82 64.76 -0.66
CA SER A 331 -26.02 65.00 -2.12
C SER A 331 -26.68 63.92 -2.99
N GLU A 332 -28.02 63.88 -2.98
CA GLU A 332 -28.97 64.20 -4.09
C GLU A 332 -28.47 64.23 -5.59
N PRO A 333 -29.37 64.22 -6.62
CA PRO A 333 -30.36 63.21 -7.03
C PRO A 333 -30.45 63.12 -8.60
N ARG A 334 -31.54 62.54 -9.14
CA ARG A 334 -32.20 62.76 -10.46
C ARG A 334 -32.17 61.60 -11.47
N GLY A 335 -33.37 61.23 -11.92
CA GLY A 335 -33.55 60.66 -13.27
C GLY A 335 -34.70 59.67 -13.46
N SER A 336 -35.96 60.07 -13.22
CA SER A 336 -37.13 59.60 -14.01
C SER A 336 -37.54 60.77 -14.92
N PRO A 337 -38.43 60.69 -15.94
CA PRO A 337 -39.50 59.71 -16.28
C PRO A 337 -39.52 59.39 -17.81
N ALA A 338 -40.46 58.68 -18.46
CA ALA A 338 -41.86 58.99 -18.80
C ALA A 338 -42.30 57.97 -19.90
N LEU A 339 -43.44 57.28 -19.81
CA LEU A 339 -44.80 57.61 -20.30
C LEU A 339 -45.04 57.54 -21.84
N ALA A 340 -46.07 56.74 -22.19
CA ALA A 340 -47.10 56.90 -23.25
C ALA A 340 -46.91 56.33 -24.69
N ASP A 341 -47.65 55.23 -24.93
CA ASP A 341 -48.65 54.87 -25.99
C ASP A 341 -49.24 56.04 -26.86
N PRO A 342 -50.14 55.89 -27.88
CA PRO A 342 -50.62 54.75 -28.74
C PRO A 342 -50.67 55.08 -30.26
N GLY A 343 -51.15 54.14 -31.12
CA GLY A 343 -51.84 54.53 -32.37
C GLY A 343 -51.93 53.54 -33.55
N THR A 344 -53.04 52.80 -33.61
CA THR A 344 -53.94 52.50 -34.76
C THR A 344 -53.49 52.74 -36.23
N HIS A 345 -53.63 51.73 -37.12
CA HIS A 345 -54.57 51.73 -38.28
C HIS A 345 -54.51 50.47 -39.19
N ARG A 346 -55.72 49.95 -39.53
CA ARG A 346 -56.25 49.41 -40.83
C ARG A 346 -55.60 48.20 -41.54
N GLU A 347 -56.36 47.10 -41.72
CA GLU A 347 -57.25 46.72 -42.85
C GLU A 347 -56.51 46.39 -44.15
N ASP A 348 -56.43 45.10 -44.54
CA ASP A 348 -57.17 44.54 -45.70
C ASP A 348 -56.85 43.04 -45.92
N SER A 349 -57.90 42.23 -46.08
CA SER A 349 -57.94 40.98 -46.87
C SER A 349 -58.09 41.35 -48.36
N PRO A 350 -57.88 40.50 -49.39
CA PRO A 350 -58.20 39.06 -49.53
C PRO A 350 -57.01 38.29 -50.20
N ASP A 351 -57.02 37.05 -50.66
CA ASP A 351 -58.01 36.24 -51.38
C ASP A 351 -57.43 34.82 -51.63
N GLN A 352 -58.32 33.85 -51.84
CA GLN A 352 -58.21 32.68 -52.75
C GLN A 352 -57.05 31.66 -52.60
N SER A 353 -57.38 30.41 -52.22
CA SER A 353 -57.60 29.24 -53.10
C SER A 353 -56.25 28.58 -53.50
N ASP A 354 -56.05 27.26 -53.53
CA ASP A 354 -56.86 26.14 -53.95
C ASP A 354 -56.29 24.83 -53.37
N THR A 355 -57.17 23.80 -53.36
CA THR A 355 -56.91 22.35 -53.32
C THR A 355 -56.40 21.66 -52.05
#